data_AF-A0A0T0M3D1-F1
#
_entry.id   AF-A0A0T0M3D1-F1
#
_cell.length_a   1.000
_cell.length_b   1.000
_cell.length_c   1.000
_cell.angle_alpha   90.00
_cell.angle_beta   90.00
_cell.angle_gamma   90.00
#
_symmetry.space_group_name_H-M   'P 1'
#
loop_
_entity.id
_entity.type
_entity.pdbx_description
1 polymer ?
#
loop_
_entity_poly.entity_id
_entity_poly.type
_entity_poly.pdbx_seq_one_letter_code
_entity_poly.pdbx_strand_id
1 'polypeptide(L)'
;MNFIKNIFNLKPQFEFVQDPTGFHQLGGEIPTDFKIPENEFLGGFQYLGFINNSDKYFNWLPFSLHLICPIFTDFEYIFLDYTNPNQPEIISPSNTTEITSAYDELTKDSYIIYHKENFTLKAFEGVNDDNEFDVMGVAGKPHWNQSLSEPFSPKSNKKMKFVCQLMSNGQIKVKDKNFKSNDEYYEKIFSELNFWCDGDLKVFFDPESKVACYFIQNT
;
A
#
# COMPACT_ATOMS: atom_id res chain seq x y z
N MET A 1 18.68 -30.97 -27.51
CA MET A 1 19.11 -30.57 -26.16
C MET A 1 19.01 -29.06 -26.03
N ASN A 2 17.89 -28.52 -25.52
CA ASN A 2 17.78 -27.15 -24.99
C ASN A 2 16.41 -26.92 -24.30
N PHE A 3 15.92 -27.92 -23.56
CA PHE A 3 14.64 -27.83 -22.84
C PHE A 3 14.80 -27.60 -21.32
N ILE A 4 16.03 -27.50 -20.80
CA ILE A 4 16.31 -27.44 -19.35
C ILE A 4 16.77 -26.04 -18.88
N LYS A 5 16.88 -25.05 -19.76
CA LYS A 5 17.35 -23.70 -19.39
C LYS A 5 16.27 -22.68 -18.98
N ASN A 6 14.98 -23.03 -19.02
CA ASN A 6 13.89 -22.11 -18.64
C ASN A 6 13.31 -22.33 -17.23
N ILE A 7 13.91 -23.17 -16.39
CA ILE A 7 13.47 -23.39 -14.99
C ILE A 7 14.18 -22.41 -14.01
N PHE A 8 15.08 -21.56 -14.49
CA PHE A 8 15.92 -20.72 -13.63
C PHE A 8 15.44 -19.27 -13.56
N ASN A 9 15.13 -18.84 -12.33
CA ASN A 9 14.79 -17.49 -11.85
C ASN A 9 13.33 -17.03 -11.93
N LEU A 10 12.36 -17.85 -11.51
CA LEU A 10 11.15 -17.27 -10.95
C LEU A 10 11.52 -16.68 -9.58
N LYS A 11 11.47 -15.34 -9.45
CA LYS A 11 11.56 -14.72 -8.13
C LYS A 11 10.44 -15.29 -7.26
N PRO A 12 10.74 -15.78 -6.03
CA PRO A 12 9.70 -16.28 -5.15
C PRO A 12 8.71 -15.16 -4.83
N GLN A 13 7.42 -15.51 -4.84
CA GLN A 13 6.36 -14.65 -4.34
C GLN A 13 6.09 -15.03 -2.87
N PHE A 14 5.67 -14.05 -2.09
CA PHE A 14 5.33 -14.24 -0.69
C PHE A 14 3.95 -13.65 -0.42
N GLU A 15 3.23 -14.24 0.52
CA GLU A 15 1.97 -13.73 1.05
C GLU A 15 2.20 -13.16 2.45
N PHE A 16 1.50 -12.07 2.76
CA PHE A 16 1.36 -11.57 4.13
C PHE A 16 0.33 -12.41 4.87
N VAL A 17 0.79 -13.22 5.81
CA VAL A 17 -0.08 -14.07 6.65
C VAL A 17 -0.11 -13.52 8.07
N GLN A 18 -1.32 -13.35 8.62
CA GLN A 18 -1.52 -12.82 9.96
C GLN A 18 -0.75 -13.69 10.98
N ASP A 19 0.05 -13.01 11.80
CA ASP A 19 0.89 -13.62 12.84
C ASP A 19 1.10 -12.59 13.95
N PRO A 20 0.61 -12.81 15.18
CA PRO A 20 0.78 -11.87 16.29
C PRO A 20 2.24 -11.50 16.57
N THR A 21 3.19 -12.37 16.21
CA THR A 21 4.64 -12.18 16.36
C THR A 21 5.33 -11.72 15.07
N GLY A 22 4.56 -11.52 13.99
CA GLY A 22 5.03 -11.05 12.70
C GLY A 22 5.68 -9.66 12.77
N PHE A 23 6.67 -9.44 11.90
CA PHE A 23 7.44 -8.19 11.89
C PHE A 23 6.70 -7.03 11.25
N HIS A 24 5.78 -7.30 10.33
CA HIS A 24 5.03 -6.30 9.58
C HIS A 24 3.73 -5.95 10.30
N GLN A 25 3.22 -4.75 10.06
CA GLN A 25 1.95 -4.30 10.61
C GLN A 25 1.09 -3.71 9.52
N LEU A 26 -0.19 -4.06 9.50
CA LEU A 26 -1.21 -3.31 8.76
C LEU A 26 -2.22 -2.72 9.75
N GLY A 27 -2.73 -1.53 9.42
CA GLY A 27 -3.56 -0.73 10.31
C GLY A 27 -2.84 -0.23 11.56
N GLY A 28 -3.62 0.11 12.58
CA GLY A 28 -3.15 0.72 13.82
C GLY A 28 -3.14 2.25 13.79
N GLU A 29 -2.75 2.84 14.92
CA GLU A 29 -2.62 4.29 15.06
C GLU A 29 -1.32 4.81 14.45
N ILE A 30 -1.33 6.07 14.03
CA ILE A 30 -0.14 6.78 13.56
C ILE A 30 0.86 6.87 14.74
N PRO A 31 2.12 6.44 14.58
CA PRO A 31 3.14 6.60 15.61
C PRO A 31 3.31 8.07 16.00
N THR A 32 3.53 8.35 17.28
CA THR A 32 3.63 9.74 17.80
C THR A 32 4.78 10.55 17.19
N ASP A 33 5.81 9.86 16.69
CA ASP A 33 6.98 10.45 16.04
C ASP A 33 6.87 10.46 14.51
N PHE A 34 5.82 9.89 13.94
CA PHE A 34 5.56 9.88 12.51
C PHE A 34 4.60 11.02 12.10
N LYS A 35 4.99 11.81 11.11
CA LYS A 35 4.22 12.96 10.62
C LYS A 35 3.76 12.72 9.19
N ILE A 36 2.45 12.75 8.99
CA ILE A 36 1.84 12.75 7.66
C ILE A 36 2.11 14.11 6.99
N PRO A 37 2.48 14.15 5.69
CA PRO A 37 2.66 15.39 4.96
C PRO A 37 1.36 16.19 4.87
N GLU A 38 1.47 17.52 4.94
CA GLU A 38 0.36 18.43 4.65
C GLU A 38 -0.13 18.22 3.20
N ASN A 39 -1.44 18.22 3.02
CA ASN A 39 -2.10 17.94 1.76
C ASN A 39 -3.56 18.43 1.79
N GLU A 40 -4.19 18.47 0.63
CA GLU A 40 -5.60 18.84 0.46
C GLU A 40 -6.43 17.70 -0.15
N PHE A 41 -5.97 16.44 -0.05
CA PHE A 41 -6.72 15.29 -0.53
C PHE A 41 -8.02 15.13 0.25
N LEU A 42 -9.13 14.87 -0.43
CA LEU A 42 -10.37 14.45 0.23
C LEU A 42 -10.14 13.10 0.91
N GLY A 43 -10.45 13.01 2.21
CA GLY A 43 -10.08 11.85 3.02
C GLY A 43 -8.64 11.91 3.55
N GLY A 44 -7.82 12.89 3.17
CA GLY A 44 -6.43 12.99 3.61
C GLY A 44 -5.58 11.73 3.30
N PHE A 45 -4.37 11.67 3.87
CA PHE A 45 -3.58 10.44 3.88
C PHE A 45 -4.07 9.51 5.00
N GLN A 46 -4.34 8.26 4.66
CA GLN A 46 -4.59 7.20 5.63
C GLN A 46 -3.29 6.51 6.01
N TYR A 47 -3.16 6.15 7.29
CA TYR A 47 -2.04 5.33 7.78
C TYR A 47 -2.40 3.86 7.67
N LEU A 48 -1.59 3.13 6.90
CA LEU A 48 -1.87 1.74 6.53
C LEU A 48 -1.03 0.73 7.31
N GLY A 49 -0.07 1.19 8.12
CA GLY A 49 0.86 0.34 8.87
C GLY A 49 2.32 0.53 8.43
N PHE A 50 3.14 -0.52 8.53
CA PHE A 50 4.54 -0.48 8.12
C PHE A 50 5.10 -1.83 7.67
N ILE A 51 6.09 -1.76 6.79
CA ILE A 51 6.94 -2.89 6.39
C ILE A 51 8.28 -2.78 7.10
N ASN A 52 8.53 -3.72 8.03
CA ASN A 52 9.75 -3.75 8.83
C ASN A 52 10.95 -4.27 8.03
N ASN A 53 12.07 -3.56 8.10
CA ASN A 53 13.31 -3.95 7.43
C ASN A 53 14.18 -4.93 8.24
N SER A 54 13.74 -5.30 9.45
CA SER A 54 14.34 -6.41 10.22
C SER A 54 13.96 -7.78 9.66
N ASP A 55 12.88 -7.86 8.87
CA ASP A 55 12.58 -9.05 8.09
C ASP A 55 13.68 -9.27 7.03
N LYS A 56 14.19 -10.50 6.95
CA LYS A 56 15.28 -10.85 6.04
C LYS A 56 14.96 -10.53 4.57
N TYR A 57 13.71 -10.67 4.16
CA TYR A 57 13.28 -10.36 2.80
C TYR A 57 13.33 -8.85 2.50
N PHE A 58 13.06 -8.02 3.51
CA PHE A 58 13.00 -6.56 3.39
C PHE A 58 14.24 -5.84 3.93
N ASN A 59 15.32 -6.54 4.24
CA ASN A 59 16.58 -5.94 4.74
C ASN A 59 17.26 -4.97 3.77
N TRP A 60 16.80 -4.91 2.52
CA TRP A 60 17.24 -3.95 1.52
C TRP A 60 16.57 -2.58 1.67
N LEU A 61 15.49 -2.48 2.44
CA LEU A 61 14.91 -1.21 2.85
C LEU A 61 15.85 -0.54 3.87
N PRO A 62 16.17 0.76 3.69
CA PRO A 62 17.09 1.47 4.59
C PRO A 62 16.52 1.69 6.01
N PHE A 63 15.21 1.54 6.19
CA PHE A 63 14.46 1.68 7.44
C PHE A 63 13.12 0.94 7.34
N SER A 64 12.41 0.76 8.46
CA SER A 64 11.01 0.33 8.44
C SER A 64 10.17 1.35 7.67
N LEU A 65 9.58 0.93 6.57
CA LEU A 65 8.80 1.81 5.71
C LEU A 65 7.36 1.91 6.25
N HIS A 66 7.03 3.05 6.85
CA HIS A 66 5.64 3.39 7.13
C HIS A 66 4.86 3.56 5.81
N LEU A 67 3.62 3.08 5.79
CA LEU A 67 2.76 3.13 4.62
C LEU A 67 1.67 4.16 4.86
N ILE A 68 1.65 5.20 4.04
CA ILE A 68 0.57 6.19 4.00
C ILE A 68 0.10 6.39 2.57
N CYS A 69 -1.20 6.55 2.36
CA CYS A 69 -1.78 6.78 1.04
C CYS A 69 -3.17 7.43 1.13
N PRO A 70 -3.56 8.37 0.25
CA PRO A 70 -4.89 8.94 0.18
C PRO A 70 -5.84 8.00 -0.58
N ILE A 71 -6.09 6.82 0.00
CA ILE A 71 -6.74 5.66 -0.65
C ILE A 71 -8.18 5.91 -1.14
N PHE A 72 -8.79 7.03 -0.78
CA PHE A 72 -10.15 7.38 -1.19
C PHE A 72 -10.21 8.38 -2.36
N THR A 73 -9.07 8.72 -2.95
CA THR A 73 -8.98 9.74 -4.02
C THR A 73 -8.60 9.13 -5.36
N ASP A 74 -8.91 9.81 -6.46
CA ASP A 74 -8.70 9.33 -7.84
C ASP A 74 -7.27 9.57 -8.35
N PHE A 75 -6.25 9.39 -7.51
CA PHE A 75 -4.86 9.66 -7.88
C PHE A 75 -4.32 8.58 -8.85
N GLU A 76 -3.48 9.00 -9.81
CA GLU A 76 -2.75 8.04 -10.65
C GLU A 76 -1.53 7.46 -9.90
N TYR A 77 -0.67 8.35 -9.39
CA TYR A 77 0.52 7.98 -8.63
C TYR A 77 0.75 8.97 -7.50
N ILE A 78 1.05 8.45 -6.30
CA ILE A 78 1.65 9.22 -5.21
C ILE A 78 3.13 8.89 -5.12
N PHE A 79 3.98 9.89 -5.21
CA PHE A 79 5.40 9.77 -4.91
C PHE A 79 5.74 10.49 -3.62
N LEU A 80 6.34 9.78 -2.67
CA LEU A 80 6.73 10.31 -1.36
C LEU A 80 8.24 10.23 -1.17
N ASP A 81 8.83 11.31 -0.71
CA ASP A 81 10.23 11.38 -0.28
C ASP A 81 10.38 10.99 1.18
N TYR A 82 10.95 9.82 1.46
CA TYR A 82 11.29 9.36 2.81
C TYR A 82 12.76 9.64 3.17
N THR A 83 13.35 10.73 2.66
CA THR A 83 14.69 11.16 3.11
C THR A 83 14.74 11.28 4.64
N ASN A 84 13.68 11.84 5.23
CA ASN A 84 13.32 11.66 6.64
C ASN A 84 12.28 10.52 6.75
N PRO A 85 12.63 9.35 7.32
CA PRO A 85 11.73 8.19 7.35
C PRO A 85 10.45 8.42 8.17
N ASN A 86 10.48 9.38 9.10
CA ASN A 86 9.37 9.67 10.01
C ASN A 86 8.57 10.92 9.60
N GLN A 87 8.93 11.57 8.50
CA GLN A 87 8.24 12.76 7.99
C GLN A 87 8.39 12.81 6.47
N PRO A 88 7.70 11.92 5.73
CA PRO A 88 7.77 11.94 4.28
C PRO A 88 7.19 13.22 3.69
N GLU A 89 7.68 13.62 2.53
CA GLU A 89 7.19 14.78 1.77
C GLU A 89 6.58 14.34 0.44
N ILE A 90 5.55 15.05 -0.03
CA ILE A 90 4.92 14.75 -1.33
C ILE A 90 5.81 15.29 -2.45
N ILE A 91 6.23 14.40 -3.35
CA ILE A 91 6.90 14.77 -4.61
C ILE A 91 5.84 14.99 -5.71
N SER A 92 4.85 14.10 -5.77
CA SER A 92 3.79 14.13 -6.78
C SER A 92 2.53 13.45 -6.23
N PRO A 93 1.33 13.94 -6.57
CA PRO A 93 1.04 15.11 -7.41
C PRO A 93 1.42 16.43 -6.72
N SER A 94 1.76 17.45 -7.52
CA SER A 94 2.13 18.77 -7.00
C SER A 94 0.92 19.59 -6.54
N ASN A 95 -0.25 19.38 -7.16
CA ASN A 95 -1.51 20.00 -6.76
C ASN A 95 -2.48 18.94 -6.22
N THR A 96 -2.58 18.84 -4.89
CA THR A 96 -3.45 17.85 -4.23
C THR A 96 -4.92 18.26 -4.21
N THR A 97 -5.25 19.55 -4.44
CA THR A 97 -6.64 20.04 -4.41
C THR A 97 -7.46 19.63 -5.63
N GLU A 98 -6.80 19.30 -6.74
CA GLU A 98 -7.45 18.90 -7.99
C GLU A 98 -7.79 17.40 -8.04
N ILE A 99 -7.25 16.62 -7.11
CA ILE A 99 -7.51 15.19 -7.06
C ILE A 99 -8.83 14.95 -6.35
N THR A 100 -9.78 14.39 -7.10
CA THR A 100 -11.16 14.17 -6.66
C THR A 100 -11.31 12.87 -5.87
N SER A 101 -12.53 12.63 -5.39
CA SER A 101 -12.94 11.40 -4.76
C SER A 101 -14.33 11.03 -5.28
N ALA A 102 -14.60 9.73 -5.39
CA ALA A 102 -15.95 9.21 -5.65
C ALA A 102 -16.89 9.32 -4.44
N TYR A 103 -16.40 9.78 -3.28
CA TYR A 103 -17.14 9.80 -2.02
C TYR A 103 -17.40 11.24 -1.56
N ASP A 104 -18.65 11.68 -1.70
CA ASP A 104 -19.07 13.06 -1.40
C ASP A 104 -18.98 13.42 0.11
N GLU A 105 -18.95 12.43 1.00
CA GLU A 105 -18.90 12.64 2.45
C GLU A 105 -17.50 12.98 2.97
N LEU A 106 -16.47 12.82 2.14
CA LEU A 106 -15.09 13.03 2.54
C LEU A 106 -14.70 14.50 2.51
N THR A 107 -14.02 14.91 3.57
CA THR A 107 -13.35 16.21 3.67
C THR A 107 -11.86 15.96 3.87
N LYS A 108 -11.02 17.00 3.79
CA LYS A 108 -9.58 16.84 4.06
C LYS A 108 -9.26 16.43 5.50
N ASP A 109 -10.17 16.70 6.43
CA ASP A 109 -10.04 16.35 7.85
C ASP A 109 -10.63 14.96 8.16
N SER A 110 -11.18 14.26 7.15
CA SER A 110 -11.71 12.92 7.32
C SER A 110 -10.59 11.92 7.63
N TYR A 111 -10.80 11.05 8.60
CA TYR A 111 -9.85 10.02 8.99
C TYR A 111 -10.52 8.67 9.22
N ILE A 112 -9.75 7.60 9.01
CA ILE A 112 -10.06 6.25 9.47
C ILE A 112 -8.84 5.71 10.25
N ILE A 113 -9.12 5.11 11.39
CA ILE A 113 -8.16 4.31 12.16
C ILE A 113 -8.57 2.86 12.02
N TYR A 114 -7.64 2.01 11.59
CA TYR A 114 -7.86 0.57 11.46
C TYR A 114 -7.40 -0.19 12.71
N HIS A 115 -8.01 -1.34 12.97
CA HIS A 115 -7.45 -2.29 13.90
C HIS A 115 -6.03 -2.68 13.46
N LYS A 116 -5.13 -2.79 14.45
CA LYS A 116 -3.76 -3.20 14.23
C LYS A 116 -3.71 -4.72 14.08
N GLU A 117 -3.10 -5.17 12.99
CA GLU A 117 -2.80 -6.59 12.76
C GLU A 117 -1.34 -6.76 12.35
N ASN A 118 -0.70 -7.82 12.87
CA ASN A 118 0.69 -8.14 12.58
C ASN A 118 0.78 -9.27 11.54
N PHE A 119 1.82 -9.25 10.72
CA PHE A 119 2.00 -10.17 9.59
C PHE A 119 3.43 -10.66 9.45
N THR A 120 3.55 -11.91 8.99
CA THR A 120 4.80 -12.53 8.55
C THR A 120 4.72 -12.89 7.07
N LEU A 121 5.87 -13.05 6.41
CA LEU A 121 5.91 -13.52 5.03
C LEU A 121 5.99 -15.05 4.96
N LYS A 122 5.09 -15.65 4.17
CA LYS A 122 5.17 -17.07 3.79
C LYS A 122 5.35 -17.21 2.29
N ALA A 123 6.11 -18.22 1.88
CA ALA A 123 6.25 -18.55 0.47
C ALA A 123 4.86 -18.82 -0.14
N PHE A 124 4.62 -18.27 -1.32
CA PHE A 124 3.30 -18.26 -1.94
C PHE A 124 3.43 -18.59 -3.42
N GLU A 125 2.50 -19.41 -3.94
CA GLU A 125 2.49 -19.82 -5.35
C GLU A 125 1.94 -18.73 -6.28
N GLY A 126 1.19 -17.79 -5.70
CA GLY A 126 0.66 -16.62 -6.37
C GLY A 126 -0.85 -16.51 -6.29
N VAL A 127 -1.33 -15.33 -6.65
CA VAL A 127 -2.77 -15.01 -6.69
C VAL A 127 -3.40 -15.70 -7.90
N ASN A 128 -4.56 -16.31 -7.69
CA ASN A 128 -5.38 -16.96 -8.71
C ASN A 128 -6.87 -16.75 -8.38
N ASP A 129 -7.74 -17.13 -9.32
CA ASP A 129 -9.20 -16.99 -9.22
C ASP A 129 -9.80 -17.65 -7.96
N ASP A 130 -9.13 -18.65 -7.38
CA ASP A 130 -9.62 -19.36 -6.19
C ASP A 130 -9.28 -18.63 -4.88
N ASN A 131 -8.26 -17.76 -4.86
CA ASN A 131 -7.73 -17.14 -3.65
C ASN A 131 -7.66 -15.60 -3.67
N GLU A 132 -8.04 -14.96 -4.78
CA GLU A 132 -7.90 -13.51 -4.96
C GLU A 132 -8.60 -12.67 -3.88
N PHE A 133 -9.71 -13.16 -3.34
CA PHE A 133 -10.45 -12.49 -2.26
C PHE A 133 -10.00 -12.87 -0.84
N ASP A 134 -9.07 -13.83 -0.71
CA ASP A 134 -8.56 -14.30 0.59
C ASP A 134 -7.17 -13.75 0.90
N VAL A 135 -6.38 -13.42 -0.12
CA VAL A 135 -5.00 -12.95 0.04
C VAL A 135 -4.98 -11.53 0.57
N MET A 136 -4.35 -11.28 1.73
CA MET A 136 -4.21 -9.91 2.29
C MET A 136 -3.27 -9.03 1.49
N GLY A 137 -2.20 -9.64 1.00
CA GLY A 137 -1.22 -8.95 0.19
C GLY A 137 -0.07 -9.84 -0.19
N VAL A 138 0.71 -9.38 -1.15
CA VAL A 138 1.86 -10.12 -1.67
C VAL A 138 3.12 -9.27 -1.69
N ALA A 139 4.26 -9.94 -1.52
CA ALA A 139 5.61 -9.42 -1.74
C ALA A 139 6.35 -10.33 -2.73
N GLY A 140 7.62 -10.04 -3.07
CA GLY A 140 8.36 -10.83 -4.07
C GLY A 140 8.19 -10.29 -5.48
N LYS A 141 6.97 -10.42 -5.99
CA LYS A 141 6.57 -10.01 -7.33
C LYS A 141 5.15 -9.44 -7.27
N PRO A 142 4.87 -8.31 -7.96
CA PRO A 142 3.50 -7.82 -8.10
C PRO A 142 2.65 -8.76 -8.95
N HIS A 143 1.37 -8.84 -8.63
CA HIS A 143 0.35 -9.42 -9.49
C HIS A 143 -0.26 -8.29 -10.34
N TRP A 144 -0.22 -8.44 -11.67
CA TRP A 144 -0.61 -7.38 -12.60
C TRP A 144 -1.91 -7.75 -13.31
N ASN A 145 -3.01 -7.04 -13.02
CA ASN A 145 -4.26 -7.19 -13.77
C ASN A 145 -4.25 -6.39 -15.10
N GLN A 146 -3.34 -5.41 -15.24
CA GLN A 146 -3.24 -4.50 -16.39
C GLN A 146 -1.79 -4.46 -16.91
N SER A 147 -1.61 -4.00 -18.15
CA SER A 147 -0.29 -3.85 -18.78
C SER A 147 0.46 -2.60 -18.28
N LEU A 148 0.71 -2.55 -16.97
CA LEU A 148 1.53 -1.52 -16.34
C LEU A 148 2.98 -1.98 -16.20
N SER A 149 3.90 -1.02 -16.28
CA SER A 149 5.31 -1.22 -15.98
C SER A 149 5.63 -0.76 -14.56
N GLU A 150 6.63 -1.37 -13.94
CA GLU A 150 7.16 -0.86 -12.68
C GLU A 150 7.59 0.62 -12.83
N PRO A 151 7.31 1.46 -11.82
CA PRO A 151 7.58 2.89 -11.88
C PRO A 151 9.08 3.20 -11.80
N PHE A 152 9.44 4.40 -12.23
CA PHE A 152 10.78 4.98 -12.08
C PHE A 152 10.74 6.06 -10.99
N SER A 153 11.78 6.14 -10.16
CA SER A 153 11.87 7.19 -9.16
C SER A 153 12.05 8.55 -9.85
N PRO A 154 11.26 9.58 -9.51
CA PRO A 154 11.40 10.93 -10.06
C PRO A 154 12.72 11.60 -9.64
N LYS A 155 13.39 11.12 -8.59
CA LYS A 155 14.66 11.68 -8.11
C LYS A 155 15.89 11.03 -8.75
N SER A 156 15.93 9.70 -8.84
CA SER A 156 17.10 8.97 -9.33
C SER A 156 16.97 8.53 -10.79
N ASN A 157 15.76 8.59 -11.35
CA ASN A 157 15.41 8.01 -12.65
C ASN A 157 15.73 6.51 -12.75
N LYS A 158 15.78 5.80 -11.62
CA LYS A 158 16.00 4.35 -11.55
C LYS A 158 14.66 3.63 -11.39
N LYS A 159 14.59 2.43 -11.95
CA LYS A 159 13.47 1.51 -11.76
C LYS A 159 13.32 1.19 -10.28
N MET A 160 12.12 1.38 -9.73
CA MET A 160 11.85 1.18 -8.31
C MET A 160 11.65 -0.30 -7.99
N LYS A 161 11.99 -0.70 -6.77
CA LYS A 161 11.83 -2.09 -6.32
C LYS A 161 10.43 -2.28 -5.74
N PHE A 162 9.76 -3.36 -6.12
CA PHE A 162 8.48 -3.73 -5.53
C PHE A 162 8.63 -4.03 -4.03
N VAL A 163 7.77 -3.42 -3.21
CA VAL A 163 7.69 -3.66 -1.77
C VAL A 163 6.56 -4.65 -1.51
N CYS A 164 5.33 -4.23 -1.76
CA CYS A 164 4.16 -5.04 -1.54
C CYS A 164 3.00 -4.60 -2.42
N GLN A 165 2.01 -5.48 -2.52
CA GLN A 165 0.68 -5.22 -3.05
C GLN A 165 -0.31 -5.62 -1.97
N LEU A 166 -1.23 -4.72 -1.60
CA LEU A 166 -2.25 -4.95 -0.59
C LEU A 166 -3.61 -5.07 -1.28
N MET A 167 -4.41 -6.05 -0.89
CA MET A 167 -5.69 -6.37 -1.54
C MET A 167 -6.87 -5.87 -0.72
N SER A 168 -7.98 -5.60 -1.42
CA SER A 168 -9.28 -5.33 -0.81
C SER A 168 -10.00 -6.62 -0.45
N ASN A 169 -9.76 -7.16 0.75
CA ASN A 169 -10.31 -8.46 1.17
C ASN A 169 -11.09 -8.44 2.49
N GLY A 170 -11.23 -7.26 3.09
CA GLY A 170 -11.99 -7.07 4.32
C GLY A 170 -11.38 -7.65 5.59
N GLN A 171 -10.12 -8.10 5.60
CA GLN A 171 -9.51 -8.67 6.80
C GLN A 171 -9.17 -7.60 7.86
N ILE A 172 -8.77 -6.41 7.43
CA ILE A 172 -8.45 -5.31 8.35
C ILE A 172 -9.69 -4.45 8.56
N LYS A 173 -10.27 -4.50 9.76
CA LYS A 173 -11.49 -3.74 10.11
C LYS A 173 -11.19 -2.35 10.65
N VAL A 174 -12.15 -1.44 10.47
CA VAL A 174 -12.10 -0.09 11.05
C VAL A 174 -12.32 -0.14 12.57
N LYS A 175 -11.48 0.62 13.28
CA LYS A 175 -11.56 0.87 14.73
C LYS A 175 -12.32 2.17 15.01
N ASP A 176 -12.01 3.24 14.28
CA ASP A 176 -12.62 4.56 14.45
C ASP A 176 -12.61 5.36 13.14
N LYS A 177 -13.56 6.29 12.99
CA LYS A 177 -13.61 7.27 11.89
C LYS A 177 -14.50 8.45 12.28
N ASN A 178 -14.27 9.63 11.68
CA ASN A 178 -15.04 10.86 11.97
C ASN A 178 -16.13 11.19 10.94
N PHE A 179 -16.45 10.29 10.03
CA PHE A 179 -17.46 10.50 8.99
C PHE A 179 -18.34 9.26 8.81
N LYS A 180 -19.44 9.42 8.09
CA LYS A 180 -20.40 8.36 7.81
C LYS A 180 -21.03 8.59 6.44
N SER A 181 -21.25 7.52 5.69
CA SER A 181 -22.03 7.53 4.46
C SER A 181 -23.51 7.24 4.76
N ASN A 182 -24.40 7.90 4.00
CA ASN A 182 -25.83 7.54 3.99
C ASN A 182 -26.12 6.38 3.02
N ASP A 183 -25.21 6.13 2.08
CA ASP A 183 -25.23 4.97 1.20
C ASP A 183 -24.63 3.75 1.92
N GLU A 184 -25.42 2.67 2.04
CA GLU A 184 -25.03 1.44 2.74
C GLU A 184 -23.83 0.73 2.07
N TYR A 185 -23.69 0.84 0.76
CA TYR A 185 -22.58 0.25 0.02
C TYR A 185 -21.27 0.98 0.32
N TYR A 186 -21.26 2.32 0.27
CA TYR A 186 -20.08 3.09 0.66
C TYR A 186 -19.75 2.97 2.15
N GLU A 187 -20.77 2.91 3.01
CA GLU A 187 -20.55 2.71 4.44
C GLU A 187 -19.88 1.35 4.73
N LYS A 188 -20.21 0.31 3.95
CA LYS A 188 -19.52 -0.98 4.01
C LYS A 188 -18.05 -0.87 3.57
N ILE A 189 -17.75 -0.13 2.50
CA ILE A 189 -16.37 0.12 2.05
C ILE A 189 -15.58 0.82 3.17
N PHE A 190 -16.18 1.80 3.85
CA PHE A 190 -15.58 2.50 4.99
C PHE A 190 -15.51 1.69 6.29
N SER A 191 -15.87 0.40 6.28
CA SER A 191 -15.80 -0.47 7.47
C SER A 191 -14.56 -1.37 7.48
N GLU A 192 -13.77 -1.35 6.41
CA GLU A 192 -12.57 -2.16 6.24
C GLU A 192 -11.50 -1.44 5.40
N LEU A 193 -10.27 -1.95 5.45
CA LEU A 193 -9.20 -1.50 4.56
C LEU A 193 -9.55 -1.93 3.13
N ASN A 194 -9.75 -0.95 2.27
CA ASN A 194 -10.24 -1.14 0.91
C ASN A 194 -9.55 -0.16 -0.05
N PHE A 195 -9.30 -0.61 -1.27
CA PHE A 195 -8.60 0.10 -2.33
C PHE A 195 -9.46 0.16 -3.59
N TRP A 196 -10.56 0.91 -3.55
CA TRP A 196 -11.54 1.06 -4.64
C TRP A 196 -12.27 -0.25 -4.99
N CYS A 197 -12.97 -0.80 -4.01
CA CYS A 197 -13.79 -2.01 -4.11
C CYS A 197 -12.97 -3.29 -4.26
N ASP A 198 -12.58 -3.65 -5.48
CA ASP A 198 -11.80 -4.83 -5.84
C ASP A 198 -10.35 -4.48 -6.24
N GLY A 199 -9.98 -3.21 -6.16
CA GLY A 199 -8.63 -2.80 -6.47
C GLY A 199 -7.58 -3.23 -5.44
N ASP A 200 -6.33 -3.10 -5.86
CA ASP A 200 -5.15 -3.43 -5.10
C ASP A 200 -4.16 -2.24 -5.06
N LEU A 201 -3.63 -1.95 -3.88
CA LEU A 201 -2.62 -0.91 -3.69
C LEU A 201 -1.24 -1.51 -3.92
N LYS A 202 -0.50 -1.00 -4.92
CA LYS A 202 0.88 -1.39 -5.17
C LYS A 202 1.85 -0.36 -4.61
N VAL A 203 2.89 -0.84 -3.93
CA VAL A 203 3.93 -0.03 -3.31
C VAL A 203 5.30 -0.39 -3.89
N PHE A 204 6.02 0.63 -4.36
CA PHE A 204 7.38 0.52 -4.85
C PHE A 204 8.30 1.48 -4.08
N PHE A 205 9.58 1.14 -4.00
CA PHE A 205 10.58 1.94 -3.29
C PHE A 205 11.91 1.98 -4.03
N ASP A 206 12.50 3.17 -4.12
CA ASP A 206 13.89 3.35 -4.51
C ASP A 206 14.76 3.54 -3.25
N PRO A 207 15.58 2.55 -2.86
CA PRO A 207 16.39 2.64 -1.64
C PRO A 207 17.50 3.71 -1.70
N GLU A 208 17.90 4.15 -2.89
CA GLU A 208 18.97 5.13 -3.03
C GLU A 208 18.45 6.57 -2.84
N SER A 209 17.38 6.92 -3.53
CA SER A 209 16.73 8.23 -3.38
C SER A 209 15.71 8.29 -2.24
N LYS A 210 15.44 7.15 -1.59
CA LYS A 210 14.45 6.98 -0.51
C LYS A 210 13.04 7.41 -0.92
N VAL A 211 12.68 7.18 -2.18
CA VAL A 211 11.36 7.54 -2.70
C VAL A 211 10.46 6.32 -2.70
N ALA A 212 9.24 6.47 -2.17
CA ALA A 212 8.16 5.51 -2.33
C ALA A 212 7.21 5.95 -3.45
N CYS A 213 6.61 4.98 -4.13
CA CYS A 213 5.59 5.18 -5.15
C CYS A 213 4.39 4.29 -4.82
N TYR A 214 3.20 4.87 -4.86
CA TYR A 214 1.92 4.21 -4.60
C TYR A 214 1.00 4.43 -5.80
N PHE A 215 0.27 3.39 -6.19
CA PHE A 215 -0.86 3.49 -7.12
C PHE A 215 -1.84 2.36 -6.83
N ILE A 216 -3.12 2.63 -7.06
CA ILE A 216 -4.17 1.63 -6.98
C ILE A 216 -4.47 1.14 -8.38
N GLN A 217 -4.64 -0.16 -8.53
CA GLN A 217 -5.06 -0.77 -9.78
C GLN A 217 -6.33 -1.56 -9.51
N ASN A 218 -7.39 -1.25 -10.25
CA ASN A 218 -8.62 -2.04 -10.29
C ASN A 218 -8.66 -2.91 -11.55
N THR A 219 -9.59 -3.87 -11.54
CA THR A 219 -9.79 -4.83 -12.63
C THR A 219 -10.62 -4.24 -13.77
#